data_AF-A0A2P7NTZ7-F1
#
_entry.id   AF-A0A2P7NTZ7-F1
#
_cell.length_a   1.000
_cell.length_b   1.000
_cell.length_c   1.000
_cell.angle_alpha   90.00
_cell.angle_beta   90.00
_cell.angle_gamma   90.00
#
_symmetry.space_group_name_H-M   'P 1'
#
loop_
_entity.id
_entity.type
_entity.pdbx_description
1 polymer ?
#
loop_
_entity_poly.entity_id
_entity_poly.type
_entity_poly.pdbx_seq_one_letter_code
_entity_poly.pdbx_strand_id
1 'polypeptide(L)' 'MSQIQDIYEDDEFEGLLEDARMNAANDWEENFVSDLSSKYAEFGRRMFLSDAQREHLERIASDE' A
#
# COMPACT_ATOMS: atom_id res chain seq x y z
N MET A 1 -5.81 -10.38 8.00
CA MET A 1 -4.93 -10.51 6.82
C MET A 1 -5.78 -11.03 5.68
N SER A 2 -5.84 -10.27 4.60
CA SER A 2 -6.64 -10.56 3.41
C SER A 2 -5.77 -10.35 2.17
N GLN A 3 -6.13 -10.95 1.03
CA GLN A 3 -5.40 -10.66 -0.22
C GLN A 3 -5.88 -9.32 -0.79
N ILE A 4 -5.02 -8.65 -1.56
CA ILE A 4 -5.38 -7.38 -2.22
C ILE A 4 -6.65 -7.52 -3.05
N GLN A 5 -6.80 -8.60 -3.82
CA GLN A 5 -8.01 -8.89 -4.60
C GLN A 5 -9.31 -9.06 -3.77
N ASP A 6 -9.22 -9.33 -2.47
CA ASP A 6 -10.38 -9.48 -1.60
C ASP A 6 -10.83 -8.13 -1.00
N ILE A 7 -9.99 -7.11 -1.09
CA ILE A 7 -10.17 -5.80 -0.44
C ILE A 7 -10.40 -4.69 -1.45
N TYR A 8 -9.64 -4.72 -2.56
CA TYR A 8 -9.57 -3.63 -3.54
C TYR A 8 -9.99 -4.11 -4.93
N GLU A 9 -10.69 -3.23 -5.64
CA GLU A 9 -11.00 -3.42 -7.06
C GLU A 9 -9.73 -3.35 -7.92
N ASP A 10 -9.88 -3.65 -9.21
CA ASP A 10 -8.77 -3.61 -10.16
C ASP A 10 -8.15 -2.20 -10.17
N ASP A 11 -6.82 -2.13 -10.12
CA ASP A 11 -6.00 -0.91 -10.11
C ASP A 11 -6.13 0.03 -8.89
N GLU A 12 -7.14 -0.15 -8.03
CA GLU A 12 -7.37 0.70 -6.83
C GLU A 12 -6.17 0.66 -5.87
N PHE A 13 -5.58 -0.52 -5.66
CA PHE A 13 -4.41 -0.65 -4.79
C PHE A 13 -3.15 -0.01 -5.39
N GLU A 14 -3.02 0.05 -6.72
CA GLU A 14 -1.90 0.72 -7.38
C GLU A 14 -2.00 2.24 -7.20
N GLY A 15 -3.20 2.80 -7.35
CA GLY A 15 -3.46 4.22 -7.04
C GLY A 15 -3.14 4.55 -5.58
N LEU A 16 -3.56 3.69 -4.65
CA LEU A 16 -3.27 3.88 -3.22
C LEU A 16 -1.75 3.87 -2.91
N LEU A 17 -0.99 3.00 -3.56
CA LEU A 17 0.48 2.98 -3.43
C LEU A 17 1.12 4.25 -4.03
N GLU A 18 0.59 4.74 -5.15
CA GLU A 18 1.07 5.97 -5.78
C GLU A 18 0.82 7.20 -4.89
N ASP A 19 -0.40 7.35 -4.37
CA ASP A 19 -0.75 8.43 -3.44
C ASP A 19 0.11 8.38 -2.18
N ALA A 20 0.24 7.20 -1.56
CA ALA A 20 1.11 7.04 -0.39
C ALA A 20 2.57 7.36 -0.69
N ARG A 21 3.06 7.04 -1.89
CA ARG A 21 4.43 7.37 -2.30
C ARG A 21 4.63 8.88 -2.47
N MET A 22 3.62 9.59 -2.96
CA MET A 22 3.69 11.06 -3.11
C MET A 22 3.63 11.77 -1.75
N ASN A 23 2.91 11.20 -0.78
CA ASN A 23 2.63 11.83 0.51
C ASN A 23 3.56 11.37 1.65
N ALA A 24 4.37 10.32 1.45
CA ALA A 24 5.35 9.89 2.44
C ALA A 24 6.29 11.05 2.85
N ALA A 25 6.33 11.37 4.14
CA ALA A 25 6.98 12.59 4.64
C ALA A 25 8.30 12.31 5.37
N ASN A 26 8.66 11.04 5.59
CA ASN A 26 9.87 10.64 6.30
C ASN A 26 10.41 9.30 5.79
N ASP A 27 11.69 9.03 6.09
CA ASP A 27 12.41 7.82 5.68
C ASP A 27 11.66 6.53 6.02
N TRP A 28 10.96 6.48 7.16
CA TRP A 28 10.24 5.27 7.55
C TRP A 28 9.00 5.04 6.66
N GLU A 29 8.25 6.09 6.34
CA GLU A 29 7.09 6.02 5.43
C GLU A 29 7.53 5.69 4.00
N GLU A 30 8.61 6.31 3.51
CA GLU A 30 9.17 6.02 2.20
C GLU A 30 9.57 4.55 2.07
N ASN A 31 10.29 4.01 3.07
CA ASN A 31 10.67 2.60 3.10
C ASN A 31 9.45 1.67 3.21
N PHE A 32 8.46 2.03 4.02
CA PHE A 32 7.22 1.27 4.16
C PHE A 32 6.47 1.14 2.84
N VAL A 33 6.28 2.25 2.12
CA VAL A 33 5.58 2.26 0.82
C VAL A 33 6.41 1.53 -0.25
N SER A 34 7.73 1.70 -0.25
CA SER A 34 8.65 1.00 -1.15
C SER A 34 8.60 -0.53 -0.95
N ASP A 35 8.54 -1.00 0.30
CA ASP A 35 8.43 -2.42 0.62
C ASP A 35 7.10 -3.02 0.17
N LEU A 36 5.99 -2.31 0.37
CA LEU A 36 4.68 -2.75 -0.10
C LEU A 36 4.61 -2.77 -1.63
N SER A 37 5.15 -1.73 -2.28
CA SER A 37 5.23 -1.66 -3.75
C SER A 37 6.05 -2.81 -4.33
N SER A 38 7.19 -3.14 -3.71
CA SER A 38 8.05 -4.25 -4.14
C SER A 38 7.35 -5.60 -4.01
N LYS A 39 6.66 -5.84 -2.89
CA LYS A 39 5.87 -7.06 -2.69
C LYS A 39 4.69 -7.16 -3.65
N TYR A 40 4.03 -6.04 -3.93
CA TYR A 40 2.94 -6.01 -4.88
C TYR A 40 3.42 -6.25 -6.32
N ALA A 41 4.60 -5.74 -6.69
CA ALA A 41 5.21 -6.05 -7.98
C ALA A 41 5.57 -7.54 -8.13
N GLU A 42 5.94 -8.22 -7.04
CA GLU A 42 6.28 -9.64 -7.04
C GLU A 42 5.04 -10.55 -7.06
N PHE A 43 4.06 -10.27 -6.19
CA PHE A 43 2.91 -11.17 -5.96
C PHE A 43 1.61 -10.70 -6.64
N GLY A 44 1.59 -9.47 -7.13
CA GLY A 44 0.39 -8.81 -7.66
C GLY A 44 -0.74 -8.83 -6.64
N ARG A 45 -1.96 -8.99 -7.16
CA ARG A 45 -3.20 -8.99 -6.37
C ARG A 45 -3.34 -10.16 -5.38
N ARG A 46 -2.47 -11.17 -5.45
CA ARG A 46 -2.39 -12.28 -4.48
C ARG A 46 -1.54 -11.95 -3.26
N MET A 47 -0.91 -10.78 -3.22
CA MET A 47 -0.22 -10.28 -2.04
C MET A 47 -1.17 -10.25 -0.84
N PHE A 48 -0.68 -10.69 0.32
CA PHE A 48 -1.39 -10.52 1.58
C PHE A 48 -1.07 -9.17 2.21
N LEU A 49 -2.11 -8.51 2.70
CA LEU A 49 -2.02 -7.26 3.44
C LEU A 49 -2.68 -7.46 4.82
N SER A 50 -1.97 -7.08 5.87
CA SER A 50 -2.54 -7.03 7.22
C SER A 50 -3.35 -5.76 7.42
N ASP A 51 -4.30 -5.79 8.36
CA ASP A 51 -5.19 -4.65 8.63
C ASP A 51 -4.39 -3.42 9.08
N ALA A 52 -3.34 -3.62 9.87
CA ALA A 52 -2.43 -2.55 10.29
C ALA A 52 -1.60 -1.95 9.15
N GLN A 53 -1.13 -2.79 8.21
CA GLN A 53 -0.43 -2.29 7.01
C GLN A 53 -1.38 -1.50 6.12
N ARG A 54 -2.63 -1.97 5.99
CA ARG A 54 -3.68 -1.25 5.27
C ARG A 54 -3.94 0.11 5.90
N GLU A 55 -4.24 0.16 7.19
CA GLU A 55 -4.53 1.40 7.92
C GLU A 55 -3.37 2.39 7.81
N HIS A 56 -2.12 1.93 7.93
CA HIS A 56 -0.95 2.79 7.73
C HIS A 56 -0.79 3.29 6.30
N LEU A 57 -1.02 2.43 5.30
CA LEU A 57 -0.94 2.83 3.91
C LEU A 57 -2.01 3.87 3.57
N GLU A 58 -3.26 3.65 4.00
CA GLU A 58 -4.38 4.59 3.83
C GLU A 58 -4.11 5.93 4.53
N ARG A 59 -3.52 5.91 5.74
CA ARG A 59 -3.11 7.13 6.46
C ARG A 59 -2.07 7.92 5.68
N ILE A 60 -1.02 7.26 5.18
CA ILE A 60 0.04 7.93 4.40
C ILE A 60 -0.56 8.49 3.10
N ALA A 61 -1.39 7.72 2.40
CA ALA A 61 -2.04 8.15 1.15
C ALA A 61 -2.98 9.35 1.33
N SER A 62 -3.55 9.56 2.52
CA SER A 62 -4.55 10.61 2.74
C SER A 62 -3.97 12.00 3.06
N ASP A 63 -2.64 12.17 3.17
CA ASP A 63 -1.96 13.45 3.52
C ASP A 63 -2.56 14.17 4.74
N GLU A 64 -2.88 13.42 5.82
CA GLU A 64 -3.29 13.99 7.12
C GLU A 64 -2.13 14.08 8.13
#